data_AF-A0A7Y3HJF7-F1
#
_entry.id   AF-A0A7Y3HJF7-F1
#
_cell.length_a   1.000
_cell.length_b   1.000
_cell.length_c   1.000
_cell.angle_alpha   90.00
_cell.angle_beta   90.00
_cell.angle_gamma   90.00
#
_symmetry.space_group_name_H-M   'P 1'
#
loop_
_entity.id
_entity.type
_entity.pdbx_description
1 polymer ?
#
loop_
_entity_poly.entity_id
_entity_poly.type
_entity_poly.pdbx_seq_one_letter_code
_entity_poly.pdbx_strand_id
1 'polypeptide(L)' 'DIDTGAQRLNTYLSSTVELMQVLARACGHNDLGQIGLDDIATYHKDLAELTGINFSGSTAKSTR' A
#
# COMPACT_ATOMS: atom_id res chain seq x y z
N ASP A 1 -20.33 19.41 19.86
CA ASP A 1 -20.61 18.03 20.27
C ASP A 1 -19.31 17.25 20.25
N ILE A 2 -18.71 17.02 21.43
CA ILE A 2 -17.40 16.36 21.55
C ILE A 2 -17.55 14.85 21.31
N ASP A 3 -18.63 14.26 21.82
CA ASP A 3 -18.89 12.82 21.74
C ASP A 3 -19.09 12.35 20.28
N THR A 4 -19.87 13.07 19.47
CA THR A 4 -20.01 12.77 18.03
C THR A 4 -18.66 12.88 17.31
N GLY A 5 -17.82 13.86 17.68
CA GLY A 5 -16.48 14.00 17.12
C GLY A 5 -15.59 12.80 17.44
N ALA A 6 -15.58 12.37 18.71
CA ALA A 6 -14.84 11.20 19.16
C ALA A 6 -15.31 9.92 18.47
N GLN A 7 -16.63 9.74 18.33
CA GLN A 7 -17.21 8.58 17.65
C GLN A 7 -16.79 8.51 16.18
N ARG A 8 -16.84 9.64 15.46
CA ARG A 8 -16.41 9.70 14.05
C ARG A 8 -14.93 9.36 13.88
N LEU A 9 -14.07 9.88 14.75
CA LEU A 9 -12.64 9.56 14.74
C LEU A 9 -12.41 8.06 14.99
N ASN A 10 -13.11 7.49 15.98
CA ASN A 10 -13.02 6.06 16.27
C ASN A 10 -13.42 5.20 15.07
N THR A 11 -14.52 5.55 14.39
CA THR A 11 -14.95 4.86 13.17
C THR A 11 -13.89 4.96 12.07
N TYR A 12 -13.37 6.17 11.80
CA TYR A 12 -12.36 6.37 10.77
C TYR A 12 -11.10 5.54 11.03
N LEU A 13 -10.57 5.59 12.25
CA LEU A 13 -9.36 4.84 12.62
C LEU A 13 -9.59 3.33 12.54
N SER A 14 -10.74 2.84 13.01
CA SER A 14 -11.08 1.41 12.96
C SER A 14 -11.20 0.92 11.52
N SER A 15 -11.93 1.63 10.66
CA SER A 15 -12.06 1.27 9.24
C SER A 15 -10.74 1.36 8.48
N THR A 16 -9.87 2.30 8.84
CA THR A 16 -8.54 2.43 8.24
C THR A 16 -7.67 1.22 8.59
N VAL A 17 -7.71 0.76 9.84
CA VAL A 17 -6.98 -0.45 10.28
C VAL A 17 -7.49 -1.69 9.57
N GLU A 18 -8.81 -1.87 9.42
CA GLU A 18 -9.38 -2.99 8.68
C GLU A 18 -8.90 -3.03 7.22
N LEU A 19 -8.87 -1.86 6.55
CA LEU A 19 -8.35 -1.76 5.19
C LEU A 19 -6.86 -2.12 5.12
N MET A 20 -6.05 -1.62 6.06
CA MET A 20 -4.61 -1.92 6.12
C MET A 20 -4.35 -3.42 6.32
N GLN A 21 -5.18 -4.11 7.11
CA GLN A 21 -5.07 -5.56 7.32
C GLN A 21 -5.34 -6.36 6.04
N VAL A 22 -6.31 -5.93 5.22
CA VAL A 22 -6.57 -6.53 3.91
C VAL A 22 -5.36 -6.34 2.99
N LEU A 23 -4.77 -5.15 3.00
CA LEU A 23 -3.59 -4.85 2.18
C LEU A 23 -2.38 -5.70 2.59
N ALA A 24 -2.05 -5.79 3.88
CA ALA A 24 -0.96 -6.63 4.36
C ALA A 24 -1.15 -8.09 3.92
N ARG A 25 -2.37 -8.63 4.03
CA ARG A 25 -2.66 -9.98 3.56
C ARG A 25 -2.51 -10.14 2.05
N ALA A 26 -2.93 -9.15 1.26
CA ALA A 26 -2.77 -9.17 -0.20
C ALA A 26 -1.29 -9.19 -0.61
N CYS A 27 -0.44 -8.53 0.17
CA CYS A 27 1.02 -8.56 0.04
C CYS A 27 1.67 -9.85 0.58
N GLY A 28 0.90 -10.74 1.21
CA GLY A 28 1.42 -11.99 1.80
C GLY A 28 1.93 -11.85 3.23
N HIS A 29 1.67 -10.71 3.88
CA HIS A 29 2.08 -10.41 5.25
C HIS A 29 0.97 -10.69 6.27
N ASN A 30 1.38 -10.94 7.50
CA ASN A 30 0.54 -11.24 8.65
C ASN A 30 0.63 -10.17 9.76
N ASP A 31 1.52 -9.19 9.61
CA ASP A 31 1.66 -8.00 10.45
C ASP A 31 1.88 -6.74 9.59
N LEU A 32 1.37 -5.59 10.04
CA LEU A 32 1.52 -4.32 9.30
C LEU A 32 2.97 -3.83 9.23
N GLY A 33 3.79 -4.16 10.24
CA GLY A 33 5.21 -3.80 10.28
C GLY A 33 6.07 -4.57 9.27
N GLN A 34 5.50 -5.57 8.59
CA GLN A 34 6.17 -6.28 7.50
C GLN A 34 6.02 -5.58 6.14
N ILE A 35 5.13 -4.60 6.02
CA ILE A 35 4.97 -3.82 4.80
C ILE A 35 6.28 -3.08 4.52
N GLY A 36 6.83 -3.28 3.33
CA GLY A 36 8.13 -2.76 2.94
C GLY A 36 8.21 -2.33 1.47
N LEU A 37 9.45 -2.12 1.01
CA LEU A 37 9.72 -1.64 -0.35
C LEU A 37 9.25 -2.62 -1.43
N ASP A 38 9.26 -3.92 -1.13
CA ASP A 38 8.86 -4.98 -2.06
C ASP A 38 7.34 -5.01 -2.33
N ASP A 39 6.55 -4.34 -1.48
CA ASP A 39 5.08 -4.30 -1.57
C ASP A 39 4.55 -3.14 -2.42
N ILE A 40 5.43 -2.24 -2.84
CA ILE A 40 5.09 -1.05 -3.62
C ILE A 40 5.73 -1.11 -5.01
N ALA A 41 5.05 -0.48 -5.97
CA ALA A 41 5.54 -0.34 -7.32
C ALA A 41 5.18 1.04 -7.89
N THR A 42 5.96 1.50 -8.86
CA THR A 42 5.76 2.80 -9.52
C THR A 42 5.60 2.64 -11.03
N TYR A 43 4.90 3.60 -11.66
CA TYR A 43 4.84 3.76 -13.11
C TYR A 43 5.78 4.87 -13.62
N HIS A 44 6.57 5.49 -12.74
CA HIS A 44 7.54 6.51 -13.10
C HIS A 44 8.91 5.87 -13.25
N LYS A 45 9.45 5.85 -14.47
CA LYS A 45 10.73 5.19 -14.79
C LYS A 45 11.89 5.79 -14.01
N ASP A 46 12.02 7.12 -14.05
CA ASP A 46 13.08 7.84 -13.35
C ASP A 46 13.05 7.55 -11.84
N LEU A 47 11.85 7.44 -11.25
CA LEU A 47 11.70 7.12 -9.83
C LEU A 47 12.13 5.67 -9.55
N ALA A 48 11.72 4.72 -10.39
CA ALA A 48 12.14 3.32 -10.25
C ALA A 48 13.68 3.18 -10.32
N GLU A 49 14.31 3.85 -11.29
CA GLU A 49 15.76 3.83 -11.49
C GLU A 49 16.52 4.46 -10.31
N LEU A 50 16.02 5.57 -9.75
CA LEU A 50 16.70 6.29 -8.66
C LEU A 50 16.51 5.65 -7.29
N THR A 51 15.36 5.00 -7.04
CA THR A 51 14.97 4.56 -5.70
C THR A 51 15.01 3.05 -5.49
N GLY A 52 15.12 2.28 -6.58
CA GLY A 52 15.06 0.81 -6.51
C GLY A 52 13.65 0.25 -6.31
N ILE A 53 12.61 1.09 -6.35
CA ILE A 53 11.20 0.64 -6.32
C ILE A 53 10.86 -0.04 -7.65
N ASN A 54 10.13 -1.14 -7.59
CA ASN A 54 9.74 -1.92 -8.77
C ASN A 54 8.92 -1.10 -9.78
N PHE A 55 9.26 -1.19 -11.07
CA PHE A 55 8.47 -0.60 -12.14
C PHE A 55 7.32 -1.54 -12.54
N SER A 56 6.08 -1.06 -12.48
CA SER A 56 4.87 -1.85 -12.78
C SER A 56 4.36 -1.69 -14.21
N GLY A 57 5.00 -0.84 -15.03
CA GLY A 57 4.66 -0.70 -16.43
C GLY A 57 5.15 -1.87 -17.29
N SER A 58 4.52 -2.06 -18.43
CA SER A 58 4.91 -3.08 -19.41
C SER A 58 6.32 -2.81 -19.96
N THR A 59 7.31 -3.62 -19.59
CA THR A 59 8.67 -3.56 -20.18
C THR A 59 8.83 -4.46 -21.40
N ALA A 60 7.77 -5.17 -21.81
CA ALA A 60 7.87 -6.12 -22.91
C ALA A 60 7.77 -5.46 -24.29
N LYS A 61 8.87 -5.52 -25.05
CA LYS A 61 8.76 -6.17 -26.36
C LYS A 61 8.46 -7.64 -26.07
N SER A 62 7.19 -8.00 -26.09
CA SER A 62 6.75 -9.38 -26.00
C SER A 62 7.15 -10.07 -27.30
N THR A 63 8.37 -10.61 -27.34
CA THR A 63 8.79 -11.54 -28.40
C THR A 63 8.20 -12.90 -28.04
N ARG A 64 7.10 -13.25 -28.71
CA ARG A 64 6.83 -14.64 -29.05
C ARG A 64 7.73 -15.05 -30.21
#